data_AF-A0A7X7JB04-F1
#
_entry.id   AF-A0A7X7JB04-F1
#
_cell.length_a   1.000
_cell.length_b   1.000
_cell.length_c   1.000
_cell.angle_alpha   90.00
_cell.angle_beta   90.00
_cell.angle_gamma   90.00
#
_symmetry.space_group_name_H-M   'P 1'
#
loop_
_entity.id
_entity.type
_entity.pdbx_description
1 polymer ?
#
loop_
_entity_poly.entity_id
_entity_poly.type
_entity_poly.pdbx_seq_one_letter_code
_entity_poly.pdbx_strand_id
1 'polypeptide(L)' 'VADEEFSVHADASELLDWLRALPERPEVVYVVHGEEQGSRAFAERVRAELGCIAVVPRLDERVRLA' A
#
# COMPACT_ATOMS: atom_id res chain seq x y z
N VAL A 1 -15.33 -18.96 15.72
CA VAL A 1 -14.85 -18.29 14.49
C VAL A 1 -14.78 -16.83 14.87
N ALA A 2 -13.61 -16.20 14.81
CA ALA A 2 -13.54 -14.75 14.95
C ALA A 2 -14.05 -14.20 13.62
N ASP A 3 -15.19 -13.52 13.64
CA ASP A 3 -15.69 -12.84 12.46
C ASP A 3 -14.76 -11.65 12.18
N GLU A 4 -13.77 -11.85 11.31
CA GLU A 4 -12.91 -10.78 10.76
C GLU A 4 -13.68 -9.90 9.74
N GLU A 5 -14.91 -10.30 9.40
CA GLU A 5 -15.67 -9.83 8.26
C GLU A 5 -16.69 -8.73 8.62
N PHE A 6 -16.21 -7.61 9.16
CA PHE A 6 -17.01 -6.37 9.28
C PHE A 6 -16.21 -5.10 8.95
N SER A 7 -15.13 -5.21 8.18
CA SER A 7 -14.41 -4.08 7.60
C SER A 7 -14.83 -3.89 6.13
N VAL A 8 -15.03 -2.65 5.70
CA VAL A 8 -15.27 -2.30 4.28
C VAL A 8 -13.96 -2.02 3.53
N HIS A 9 -12.82 -2.21 4.19
CA HIS A 9 -11.50 -1.99 3.61
C HIS A 9 -10.89 -3.28 3.11
N ALA A 10 -10.16 -3.18 2.00
CA ALA A 10 -9.42 -4.29 1.43
C ALA A 10 -8.27 -4.73 2.35
N ASP A 11 -8.08 -6.05 2.44
CA ASP A 11 -6.93 -6.65 3.09
C ASP A 11 -5.63 -6.39 2.30
N ALA A 12 -4.49 -6.60 2.95
CA ALA A 12 -3.19 -6.38 2.32
C ALA A 12 -2.96 -7.24 1.06
N SER A 13 -3.49 -8.46 1.00
CA SER A 13 -3.45 -9.30 -0.21
C SER A 13 -4.31 -8.72 -1.33
N GLU A 14 -5.51 -8.26 -1.00
CA GLU A 14 -6.44 -7.66 -1.98
C GLU A 14 -5.88 -6.36 -2.56
N LEU A 15 -5.22 -5.53 -1.74
CA LEU A 15 -4.52 -4.34 -2.21
C LEU A 15 -3.34 -4.67 -3.13
N LEU A 16 -2.59 -5.75 -2.86
CA LEU A 16 -1.50 -6.19 -3.75
C LEU A 16 -2.03 -6.74 -5.07
N ASP A 17 -3.11 -7.49 -5.03
CA ASP A 17 -3.76 -8.02 -6.23
C ASP A 17 -4.32 -6.88 -7.08
N TRP A 18 -4.90 -5.86 -6.44
CA TRP A 18 -5.31 -4.64 -7.12
C TRP A 18 -4.14 -3.91 -7.79
N LEU A 19 -3.01 -3.75 -7.10
CA LEU A 19 -1.80 -3.15 -7.68
C LEU A 19 -1.22 -3.97 -8.86
N ARG A 20 -1.29 -5.30 -8.80
CA ARG A 20 -0.86 -6.20 -9.89
C ARG A 20 -1.74 -6.09 -11.13
N ALA A 21 -3.02 -5.81 -10.94
CA ALA A 21 -4.01 -5.73 -12.01
C ALA A 21 -3.99 -4.39 -12.77
N LEU A 22 -3.19 -3.40 -12.33
CA LEU A 22 -3.06 -2.13 -13.04
C LEU A 22 -2.46 -2.37 -14.45
N PRO A 23 -2.99 -1.69 -15.49
CA PRO A 23 -2.52 -1.87 -16.87
C PRO A 23 -1.06 -1.48 -17.04
N GLU A 24 -0.58 -0.53 -16.23
CA GLU A 24 0.81 -0.13 -16.13
C GLU A 24 1.25 -0.20 -14.68
N ARG A 25 2.43 -0.79 -14.44
CA ARG A 25 2.98 -0.89 -13.10
C ARG A 25 3.41 0.50 -12.60
N PRO A 26 2.97 0.94 -11.41
CA PRO A 26 3.39 2.23 -10.88
C PRO A 26 4.89 2.25 -10.56
N GLU A 27 5.55 3.36 -10.86
CA GLU A 27 6.94 3.58 -10.43
C GLU A 27 7.04 3.78 -8.92
N VAL A 28 6.10 4.55 -8.35
CA VAL A 28 6.03 4.89 -6.93
C VAL A 28 4.62 4.69 -6.37
N VAL A 29 4.53 4.07 -5.20
CA VAL A 29 3.30 3.87 -4.42
C VAL A 29 3.43 4.61 -3.08
N TYR A 30 2.53 5.55 -2.81
CA TYR A 30 2.45 6.25 -1.52
C TYR A 30 1.38 5.60 -0.64
N VAL A 31 1.81 4.95 0.44
CA VAL A 31 0.94 4.23 1.37
C VAL A 31 0.50 5.17 2.49
N VAL A 32 -0.80 5.48 2.53
CA VAL A 32 -1.42 6.39 3.49
C VAL A 32 -2.66 5.74 4.11
N HIS A 33 -3.33 6.43 5.03
CA HIS A 33 -4.56 5.98 5.70
C HIS A 33 -4.44 4.58 6.32
N GLY A 34 -3.47 4.44 7.22
CA GLY A 34 -3.29 3.25 8.05
C GLY A 34 -2.47 3.62 9.30
N GLU A 35 -2.47 2.73 10.27
CA GLU A 35 -1.56 2.85 11.40
C GLU A 35 -0.10 2.72 10.92
N GLU A 36 0.83 3.39 11.61
CA GLU A 36 2.23 3.47 11.16
C GLU A 36 2.84 2.08 10.88
N GLN A 37 2.63 1.12 11.77
CA GLN A 37 3.16 -0.23 11.61
C GLN A 37 2.54 -0.95 10.40
N GLY A 38 1.22 -0.85 10.23
CA GLY A 38 0.50 -1.46 9.10
C GLY A 38 0.93 -0.87 7.77
N SER A 39 1.04 0.46 7.68
CA SER A 39 1.51 1.14 6.47
C SER A 39 2.95 0.77 6.12
N ARG A 40 3.85 0.69 7.11
CA ARG A 40 5.25 0.27 6.90
C ARG A 40 5.34 -1.18 6.41
N ALA A 41 4.61 -2.09 7.04
CA ALA A 41 4.56 -3.50 6.64
C ALA A 41 4.01 -3.67 5.21
N PHE A 42 2.94 -2.95 4.87
CA PHE A 42 2.39 -2.98 3.51
C PHE A 42 3.37 -2.40 2.48
N ALA A 43 4.04 -1.28 2.77
CA ALA A 43 5.04 -0.70 1.88
C ALA A 43 6.26 -1.64 1.66
N GLU A 44 6.66 -2.41 2.68
CA GLU A 44 7.68 -3.47 2.51
C GLU A 44 7.20 -4.59 1.57
N ARG A 45 5.95 -5.03 1.71
CA ARG A 45 5.36 -6.03 0.80
C ARG A 45 5.27 -5.53 -0.64
N VAL A 46 4.82 -4.29 -0.86
CA VAL A 46 4.78 -3.68 -2.20
C VAL A 46 6.18 -3.68 -2.84
N ARG A 47 7.21 -3.31 -2.08
CA ARG A 47 8.61 -3.36 -2.54
C ARG A 47 9.06 -4.78 -2.89
N ALA A 48 8.82 -5.73 -1.99
CA ALA A 48 9.29 -7.10 -2.13
C ALA A 48 8.56 -7.85 -3.26
N GLU A 49 7.26 -7.66 -3.38
CA GLU A 49 6.41 -8.45 -4.27
C GLU A 49 6.24 -7.82 -5.66
N LEU A 50 6.29 -6.49 -5.80
CA LEU A 50 6.02 -5.80 -7.06
C LEU A 50 7.25 -5.06 -7.62
N GLY A 51 8.28 -4.84 -6.80
CA GLY A 51 9.47 -4.08 -7.17
C GLY A 51 9.23 -2.57 -7.33
N CYS A 52 8.07 -2.07 -6.91
CA CYS A 52 7.76 -0.64 -6.95
C CYS A 52 8.49 0.09 -5.81
N ILE A 53 8.80 1.37 -6.02
CA ILE A 53 9.20 2.24 -4.91
C ILE A 53 7.95 2.42 -4.04
N ALA A 54 8.01 2.06 -2.75
CA ALA A 54 6.90 2.29 -1.82
C ALA A 54 7.32 3.27 -0.72
N VAL A 55 6.50 4.27 -0.45
CA VAL A 55 6.79 5.33 0.52
C VAL A 55 5.63 5.44 1.49
N VAL A 56 5.92 5.47 2.80
CA VAL A 56 4.99 5.91 3.83
C VAL A 56 5.36 7.36 4.14
N PRO A 57 4.66 8.36 3.57
CA PRO A 57 5.03 9.75 3.73
C PRO A 57 4.77 10.21 5.17
N ARG A 58 5.51 11.23 5.61
CA ARG A 58 5.21 11.92 6.87
C ARG A 58 4.09 12.94 6.67
N LEU A 59 3.39 13.27 7.75
CA LEU A 59 2.48 14.41 7.75
C LEU A 59 3.21 15.67 7.27
N ASP A 60 2.55 16.45 6.41
CA ASP A 60 3.07 17.66 5.74
C ASP A 60 4.25 17.46 4.77
N GLU A 61 4.64 16.22 4.47
CA GLU A 61 5.60 15.93 3.43
C GLU A 61 5.03 16.29 2.05
N ARG A 62 5.81 17.03 1.25
CA ARG A 62 5.44 17.40 -0.12
C ARG A 62 6.27 16.61 -1.11
N VAL A 63 5.57 15.88 -1.97
CA VAL A 63 6.16 15.06 -3.02
C VAL A 63 6.05 15.78 -4.36
N ARG A 64 7.13 15.79 -5.14
CA ARG A 64 7.10 16.20 -6.55
C ARG A 64 6.96 14.95 -7.41
N LEU A 65 5.94 14.95 -8.27
CA LEU A 65 5.79 13.95 -9.32
C LEU A 65 6.53 14.44 -10.57
N ALA A 66 7.11 13.50 -11.34
CA ALA A 66 7.83 13.80 -12.57
C ALA A 66 6.87 14.22 -13.69
#